data_AF-A0A7V6KSE1-F1
#
_entry.id   AF-A0A7V6KSE1-F1
#
_cell.length_a   1.000
_cell.length_b   1.000
_cell.length_c   1.000
_cell.angle_alpha   90.00
_cell.angle_beta   90.00
_cell.angle_gamma   90.00
#
_symmetry.space_group_name_H-M   'P 1'
#
loop_
_entity.id
_entity.type
_entity.pdbx_description
1 polymer ?
#
loop_
_entity_poly.entity_id
_entity_poly.type
_entity_poly.pdbx_seq_one_letter_code
_entity_poly.pdbx_strand_id
1 'polypeptide(L)'
;MKKLKFLLVFFLLICSFVLNAQSKTVNVKTLNVRSEPNTTSEIILKLNYGDEVVVISSSNGWDYVKINNFRGYVLNKHLKDKQSSSTSNRTSTTSKSKEVESYVLICNSSSAYAYHTHYCKGLRRCKSEVSKVTVSNAQKMGYKPCGFCY
;
A
#
# COMPACT_ATOMS: atom_id res chain seq x y z
N MET A 1 -4.60 33.31 43.70
CA MET A 1 -3.22 32.82 43.55
C MET A 1 -3.08 31.43 44.15
N LYS A 2 -3.18 30.37 43.33
CA LYS A 2 -2.48 29.09 43.56
C LYS A 2 -2.01 28.61 42.20
N LYS A 3 -0.76 28.93 41.91
CA LYS A 3 0.00 28.37 40.79
C LYS A 3 0.12 26.87 41.06
N LEU A 4 -0.22 26.00 40.12
CA LEU A 4 0.41 24.69 40.10
C LEU A 4 0.46 24.12 38.69
N LYS A 5 1.63 24.35 38.09
CA LYS A 5 2.24 23.65 36.96
C LYS A 5 1.79 22.18 36.91
N PHE A 6 0.76 21.88 36.11
CA PHE A 6 0.45 20.52 35.65
C PHE A 6 0.35 20.47 34.13
N LEU A 7 1.09 21.35 33.45
CA LEU A 7 1.09 21.52 31.99
C LEU A 7 2.37 21.00 31.32
N LEU A 8 3.16 20.14 31.97
CA LEU A 8 4.47 19.73 31.42
C LEU A 8 4.83 18.24 31.57
N VAL A 9 3.91 17.38 32.03
CA VAL A 9 4.18 15.92 32.12
C VAL A 9 3.16 15.07 31.35
N PHE A 10 2.08 15.65 30.82
CA PHE A 10 1.12 14.94 29.96
C PHE A 10 1.39 15.10 28.45
N PHE A 11 2.46 15.81 28.08
CA PHE A 11 2.87 15.99 26.68
C PHE A 11 4.03 15.05 26.28
N LEU A 12 4.61 14.32 27.24
CA LEU A 12 5.70 13.35 27.03
C LEU A 12 5.24 11.88 27.14
N LEU A 13 3.93 11.62 27.28
CA LEU A 13 3.34 10.26 27.35
C LEU A 13 2.48 9.89 26.13
N ILE A 14 2.52 10.70 25.07
CA ILE A 14 1.84 10.42 23.79
C ILE A 14 2.82 10.17 22.63
N CYS A 15 4.13 10.14 22.88
CA CYS A 15 5.15 9.96 21.84
C CYS A 15 5.81 8.56 21.87
N SER A 16 5.02 7.49 21.94
CA SER A 16 5.57 6.13 21.84
C SER A 16 4.62 5.11 21.20
N PHE A 17 3.73 5.54 20.29
CA PHE A 17 3.33 4.63 19.22
C PHE A 17 4.43 4.61 18.16
N VAL A 18 5.48 3.84 18.45
CA VAL A 18 6.44 3.43 17.42
C VAL A 18 5.64 2.56 16.44
N LEU A 19 5.24 3.13 15.29
CA LEU A 19 4.72 2.36 14.17
C LEU A 19 5.85 1.44 13.68
N ASN A 20 5.90 0.22 14.21
CA ASN A 20 6.75 -0.84 13.68
C ASN A 20 6.16 -1.29 12.34
N ALA A 21 6.54 -0.58 11.28
CA ALA A 21 6.23 -0.95 9.92
C ALA A 21 7.11 -2.16 9.53
N GLN A 22 6.52 -3.36 9.49
CA GLN A 22 7.23 -4.60 9.17
C GLN A 22 7.06 -4.94 7.68
N SER A 23 8.16 -5.06 6.94
CA SER A 23 8.13 -5.51 5.55
C SER A 23 8.00 -7.04 5.47
N LYS A 24 7.02 -7.52 4.70
CA LYS A 24 6.77 -8.93 4.43
C LYS A 24 6.66 -9.18 2.93
N THR A 25 6.82 -10.45 2.54
CA THR A 25 6.72 -10.88 1.13
C THR A 25 5.56 -11.84 0.92
N VAL A 26 4.93 -11.77 -0.24
CA VAL A 26 3.84 -12.69 -0.62
C VAL A 26 4.40 -14.08 -0.90
N ASN A 27 3.83 -15.11 -0.27
CA ASN A 27 4.28 -16.51 -0.36
C ASN A 27 3.32 -17.42 -1.16
N VAL A 28 2.34 -16.84 -1.85
CA VAL A 28 1.40 -17.57 -2.73
C VAL A 28 1.44 -17.00 -4.13
N LYS A 29 0.99 -17.78 -5.13
CA LYS A 29 0.98 -17.33 -6.53
C LYS A 29 0.23 -16.01 -6.71
N THR A 30 -0.92 -15.87 -6.06
CA THR A 30 -1.76 -14.67 -6.11
C THR A 30 -2.43 -14.45 -4.77
N LEU A 31 -2.35 -13.23 -4.25
CA LEU A 31 -2.95 -12.80 -2.99
C LEU A 31 -3.89 -11.63 -3.25
N ASN A 32 -5.14 -11.75 -2.80
CA ASN A 32 -6.13 -10.69 -2.91
C ASN A 32 -5.97 -9.68 -1.76
N VAL A 33 -5.85 -8.41 -2.11
CA VAL A 33 -5.99 -7.27 -1.20
C VAL A 33 -7.45 -6.84 -1.23
N ARG A 34 -8.05 -6.72 -0.06
CA ARG A 34 -9.46 -6.43 0.11
C ARG A 34 -9.70 -5.09 0.79
N SER A 35 -10.90 -4.56 0.57
CA SER A 35 -11.36 -3.32 1.22
C SER A 35 -11.60 -3.49 2.72
N GLU A 36 -11.99 -4.69 3.17
CA GLU A 36 -12.25 -5.02 4.57
C GLU A 36 -11.63 -6.38 4.96
N PRO A 37 -11.42 -6.66 6.27
CA PRO A 37 -10.83 -7.91 6.75
C PRO A 37 -11.86 -9.07 6.75
N ASN A 38 -12.49 -9.34 5.60
CA ASN A 38 -13.41 -10.45 5.42
C ASN A 38 -13.34 -11.00 3.98
N THR A 39 -13.82 -12.23 3.76
CA THR A 39 -13.71 -12.92 2.46
C THR A 39 -14.76 -12.51 1.42
N THR A 40 -15.79 -11.76 1.83
CA THR A 40 -16.90 -11.33 0.98
C THR A 40 -16.74 -9.89 0.46
N SER A 41 -15.84 -9.11 1.04
CA SER A 41 -15.58 -7.72 0.64
C SER A 41 -14.91 -7.60 -0.71
N GLU A 42 -15.03 -6.42 -1.31
CA GLU A 42 -14.47 -6.09 -2.62
C GLU A 42 -12.95 -6.32 -2.64
N ILE A 43 -12.48 -7.02 -3.68
CA ILE A 43 -11.06 -7.18 -3.98
C ILE A 43 -10.59 -5.91 -4.69
N ILE A 44 -9.72 -5.15 -4.05
CA ILE A 44 -9.20 -3.87 -4.56
C ILE A 44 -7.85 -4.05 -5.26
N LEU A 45 -7.10 -5.12 -5.01
CA LEU A 45 -5.84 -5.37 -5.70
C LEU A 45 -5.50 -6.85 -5.64
N LYS A 46 -4.70 -7.33 -6.60
CA LYS A 46 -4.06 -8.63 -6.55
C LYS A 46 -2.54 -8.45 -6.51
N LEU A 47 -1.89 -9.17 -5.61
CA LEU A 47 -0.45 -9.26 -5.47
C LEU A 47 0.03 -10.61 -5.97
N ASN A 48 1.23 -10.66 -6.53
CA ASN A 48 1.87 -11.87 -7.01
C ASN A 48 2.88 -12.40 -5.99
N TYR A 49 3.28 -13.66 -6.17
CA TYR A 49 4.37 -14.26 -5.40
C TYR A 49 5.62 -13.36 -5.43
N GLY A 50 6.20 -13.09 -4.26
CA GLY A 50 7.39 -12.27 -4.11
C GLY A 50 7.12 -10.76 -4.00
N ASP A 51 5.90 -10.27 -4.22
CA ASP A 51 5.58 -8.86 -4.00
C ASP A 51 5.84 -8.46 -2.55
N GLU A 52 6.44 -7.29 -2.35
CA GLU A 52 6.71 -6.73 -1.02
C GLU A 52 5.53 -5.88 -0.54
N VAL A 53 5.21 -6.02 0.75
CA VAL A 53 4.17 -5.23 1.42
C VAL A 53 4.68 -4.74 2.76
N VAL A 54 4.23 -3.56 3.18
CA VAL A 54 4.50 -3.03 4.51
C VAL A 54 3.29 -3.27 5.40
N VAL A 55 3.43 -4.09 6.44
CA VAL A 55 2.37 -4.33 7.42
C VAL A 55 2.25 -3.12 8.35
N ILE A 56 1.05 -2.55 8.42
CA ILE A 56 0.70 -1.43 9.31
C ILE A 56 0.05 -1.97 10.60
N SER A 57 -0.82 -2.97 10.49
CA SER A 57 -1.49 -3.58 11.64
C SER A 57 -1.93 -5.01 11.31
N SER A 58 -2.03 -5.85 12.34
CA SER A 58 -2.46 -7.24 12.23
C SER A 58 -3.60 -7.52 13.20
N SER A 59 -4.68 -8.15 12.73
CA SER A 59 -5.80 -8.56 13.58
C SER A 59 -6.60 -9.69 12.92
N ASN A 60 -7.02 -10.68 13.72
CA ASN A 60 -7.96 -11.73 13.31
C ASN A 60 -7.60 -12.46 12.01
N GLY A 61 -6.30 -12.72 11.78
CA GLY A 61 -5.83 -13.40 10.55
C GLY A 61 -5.66 -12.47 9.33
N TRP A 62 -5.86 -11.17 9.50
CA TRP A 62 -5.71 -10.15 8.46
C TRP A 62 -4.61 -9.16 8.81
N ASP A 63 -3.78 -8.85 7.82
CA ASP A 63 -2.81 -7.77 7.89
C ASP A 63 -3.34 -6.60 7.06
N TYR A 64 -3.44 -5.42 7.66
CA TYR A 64 -3.61 -4.16 6.94
C TYR A 64 -2.24 -3.73 6.44
N VAL A 65 -2.11 -3.64 5.12
CA VAL A 65 -0.83 -3.46 4.45
C VAL A 65 -0.84 -2.21 3.58
N LYS A 66 0.33 -1.60 3.43
CA LYS A 66 0.62 -0.58 2.42
C LYS A 66 1.41 -1.20 1.28
N ILE A 67 0.96 -0.95 0.06
CA ILE A 67 1.63 -1.31 -1.19
C ILE A 67 1.67 -0.04 -2.05
N ASN A 68 2.85 0.56 -2.20
CA ASN A 68 2.99 1.86 -2.86
C ASN A 68 2.02 2.92 -2.27
N ASN A 69 1.06 3.40 -3.06
CA ASN A 69 0.03 4.36 -2.65
C ASN A 69 -1.29 3.71 -2.19
N PHE A 70 -1.37 2.38 -2.25
CA PHE A 70 -2.55 1.61 -1.87
C PHE A 70 -2.44 1.11 -0.44
N ARG A 71 -3.60 0.98 0.21
CA ARG A 71 -3.74 0.27 1.47
C ARG A 71 -4.94 -0.66 1.42
N GLY A 72 -4.87 -1.79 2.12
CA GLY A 72 -5.97 -2.74 2.22
C GLY A 72 -5.62 -3.95 3.08
N TYR A 73 -6.53 -4.91 3.13
CA TYR A 73 -6.43 -6.08 3.99
C TYR A 73 -6.03 -7.33 3.20
N VAL A 74 -5.05 -8.08 3.70
CA VAL A 74 -4.62 -9.37 3.15
C VAL A 74 -4.63 -10.43 4.23
N LEU A 75 -4.82 -11.70 3.86
CA LEU A 75 -4.70 -12.81 4.80
C LEU A 75 -3.23 -12.99 5.20
N ASN A 76 -2.94 -12.88 6.49
CA ASN A 76 -1.59 -12.88 7.03
C ASN A 76 -0.82 -14.19 6.77
N LYS A 77 -1.53 -15.33 6.72
CA LYS A 77 -0.97 -16.66 6.42
C LYS A 77 -0.34 -16.79 5.04
N HIS A 78 -0.61 -15.82 4.15
CA HIS A 78 -0.04 -15.78 2.80
C HIS A 78 1.16 -14.84 2.70
N LEU A 79 1.57 -14.24 3.82
CA LEU A 79 2.78 -13.45 3.94
C LEU A 79 3.84 -14.23 4.71
N LYS A 80 5.10 -13.99 4.36
CA LYS A 80 6.25 -14.44 5.15
C LYS A 80 7.14 -13.27 5.49
N ASP A 81 7.79 -13.35 6.65
CA ASP A 81 8.77 -12.37 7.05
C ASP A 81 9.92 -12.34 6.06
N LYS A 82 10.40 -11.13 5.77
CA LYS A 82 11.66 -10.99 5.05
C LYS A 82 12.75 -11.47 6.01
N GLN A 83 13.41 -12.58 5.68
CA GLN A 83 14.57 -13.03 6.44
C GLN A 83 15.58 -11.88 6.48
N SER A 84 15.75 -11.30 7.66
CA SER A 84 16.80 -10.33 7.91
C SER A 84 18.08 -11.13 8.05
N SER A 85 18.87 -11.23 6.98
CA SER A 85 20.28 -11.59 7.12
C SER A 85 20.95 -10.45 7.90
N SER A 86 21.11 -10.67 9.19
CA SER A 86 21.88 -9.82 10.08
C SER A 86 23.38 -9.93 9.72
N THR A 87 23.89 -9.03 8.87
CA THR A 87 25.33 -8.75 8.82
C THR A 87 25.58 -7.26 8.60
N SER A 88 26.19 -6.65 9.60
CA SER A 88 26.81 -5.33 9.59
C SER A 88 28.10 -5.35 8.76
N ASN A 89 28.20 -4.52 7.71
CA ASN A 89 29.29 -3.54 7.51
C ASN A 89 29.29 -2.90 6.11
N ARG A 90 29.16 -1.58 6.11
CA ARG A 90 29.81 -0.53 5.30
C ARG A 90 30.16 -0.77 3.81
N THR A 91 29.52 0.09 3.02
CA THR A 91 30.04 0.97 1.94
C THR A 91 29.91 0.53 0.46
N SER A 92 29.04 1.31 -0.19
CA SER A 92 29.15 1.91 -1.53
C SER A 92 29.06 1.04 -2.79
N THR A 93 27.85 1.07 -3.34
CA THR A 93 27.50 1.41 -4.74
C THR A 93 28.05 0.56 -5.87
N THR A 94 27.13 -0.11 -6.57
CA THR A 94 26.87 0.27 -7.96
C THR A 94 25.38 0.27 -8.21
N SER A 95 24.86 1.49 -8.27
CA SER A 95 23.57 1.88 -8.82
C SER A 95 23.30 1.21 -10.17
N LYS A 96 22.22 0.43 -10.21
CA LYS A 96 21.31 0.42 -11.35
C LYS A 96 19.94 0.73 -10.79
N SER A 97 19.65 2.03 -10.65
CA SER A 97 18.34 2.53 -10.28
C SER A 97 17.34 2.10 -11.35
N LYS A 98 16.70 0.95 -11.14
CA LYS A 98 15.35 0.79 -11.68
C LYS A 98 14.51 1.82 -10.93
N GLU A 99 14.19 2.89 -11.63
CA GLU A 99 13.15 3.84 -11.26
C GLU A 99 11.99 3.04 -10.65
N VAL A 100 11.62 3.36 -9.41
CA VAL A 100 10.50 2.69 -8.75
C VAL A 100 9.26 3.07 -9.56
N GLU A 101 8.91 2.22 -10.52
CA GLU A 101 7.78 2.47 -11.41
C GLU A 101 6.52 2.58 -10.56
N SER A 102 6.01 3.80 -10.43
CA SER A 102 4.78 4.04 -9.70
C SER A 102 3.63 3.42 -10.48
N TYR A 103 2.91 2.49 -9.84
CA TYR A 103 1.75 1.83 -10.43
C TYR A 103 0.47 2.61 -10.12
N VAL A 104 -0.42 2.67 -11.10
CA VAL A 104 -1.73 3.31 -11.04
C VAL A 104 -2.81 2.38 -11.58
N LEU A 105 -4.07 2.66 -11.24
CA LEU A 105 -5.23 1.93 -11.72
C LEU A 105 -5.87 2.66 -12.90
N ILE A 106 -6.25 1.91 -13.94
CA ILE A 106 -7.08 2.39 -15.05
C ILE A 106 -8.34 1.53 -15.16
N CYS A 107 -9.42 2.12 -15.66
CA CYS A 107 -10.64 1.39 -16.02
C CYS A 107 -10.56 1.06 -17.52
N ASN A 108 -10.68 -0.20 -17.93
CA ASN A 108 -10.56 -0.63 -19.33
C ASN A 108 -11.80 -0.28 -20.20
N SER A 109 -12.67 0.60 -19.73
CA SER A 109 -13.81 1.08 -20.53
C SER A 109 -13.30 2.00 -21.64
N SER A 110 -13.88 1.91 -22.84
CA SER A 110 -13.61 2.86 -23.93
C SER A 110 -13.91 4.32 -23.56
N SER A 111 -14.73 4.55 -22.53
CA SER A 111 -15.07 5.89 -22.03
C SER A 111 -14.13 6.40 -20.93
N ALA A 112 -13.20 5.57 -20.45
CA ALA A 112 -12.31 5.95 -19.36
C ALA A 112 -11.13 6.79 -19.87
N TYR A 113 -10.81 7.86 -19.14
CA TYR A 113 -9.74 8.80 -19.51
C TYR A 113 -8.77 9.10 -18.36
N ALA A 114 -9.04 8.60 -17.17
CA ALA A 114 -8.27 8.92 -15.96
C ALA A 114 -7.61 7.68 -15.34
N TYR A 115 -6.38 7.85 -14.85
CA TYR A 115 -5.72 6.88 -13.99
C TYR A 115 -5.78 7.34 -12.52
N HIS A 116 -5.74 6.38 -11.60
CA HIS A 116 -6.05 6.60 -10.18
C HIS A 116 -4.98 5.99 -9.26
N THR A 117 -4.68 6.67 -8.14
CA THR A 117 -3.73 6.20 -7.10
C THR A 117 -4.36 5.22 -6.11
N HIS A 118 -5.70 5.16 -6.04
CA HIS A 118 -6.50 4.34 -5.15
C HIS A 118 -7.92 4.16 -5.71
N TYR A 119 -8.72 3.28 -5.09
CA TYR A 119 -10.15 3.09 -5.43
C TYR A 119 -11.01 4.29 -5.00
N CYS A 120 -10.86 5.41 -5.70
CA CYS A 120 -11.66 6.61 -5.48
C CYS A 120 -13.06 6.51 -6.12
N LYS A 121 -13.94 7.48 -5.82
CA LYS A 121 -15.33 7.50 -6.27
C LYS A 121 -15.50 7.40 -7.79
N GLY A 122 -14.52 7.88 -8.57
CA GLY A 122 -14.49 7.70 -10.02
C GLY A 122 -14.32 6.24 -10.41
N LEU A 123 -13.31 5.56 -9.86
CA LEU A 123 -13.01 4.16 -10.17
C LEU A 123 -14.09 3.21 -9.67
N ARG A 124 -14.73 3.50 -8.52
CA ARG A 124 -15.88 2.74 -8.00
C ARG A 124 -17.11 2.72 -8.93
N ARG A 125 -17.17 3.62 -9.92
CA ARG A 125 -18.23 3.63 -10.95
C ARG A 125 -17.84 2.90 -12.23
N CYS A 126 -16.61 2.40 -12.33
CA CYS A 126 -16.16 1.62 -13.47
C CYS A 126 -17.00 0.34 -13.55
N LYS A 127 -17.63 0.10 -14.71
CA LYS A 127 -18.36 -1.15 -15.02
C LYS A 127 -17.51 -2.16 -15.79
N SER A 128 -16.29 -1.77 -16.17
CA SER A 128 -15.33 -2.59 -16.90
C SER A 128 -14.23 -3.11 -15.96
N GLU A 129 -13.34 -3.95 -16.47
CA GLU A 129 -12.18 -4.41 -15.69
C GLU A 129 -11.26 -3.24 -15.32
N VAL A 130 -10.75 -3.28 -14.09
CA VAL A 130 -9.76 -2.32 -13.59
C VAL A 130 -8.38 -2.96 -13.68
N SER A 131 -7.48 -2.35 -14.46
CA SER A 131 -6.11 -2.81 -14.67
C SER A 131 -5.10 -1.99 -13.88
N LYS A 132 -4.05 -2.65 -13.36
CA LYS A 132 -2.87 -2.00 -12.77
C LYS A 132 -1.78 -1.84 -13.83
N VAL A 133 -1.37 -0.61 -14.09
CA VAL A 133 -0.33 -0.26 -15.07
C VAL A 133 0.67 0.72 -14.46
N THR A 134 1.82 0.91 -15.10
CA THR A 134 2.76 1.96 -14.71
C THR A 134 2.20 3.33 -15.10
N VAL A 135 2.60 4.41 -14.39
CA VAL A 135 2.24 5.79 -14.78
C VAL A 135 2.65 6.08 -16.22
N SER A 136 3.85 5.64 -16.62
CA SER A 136 4.36 5.82 -17.98
C SER A 136 3.48 5.14 -19.03
N ASN A 137 2.99 3.92 -18.76
CA ASN A 137 2.09 3.23 -19.66
C ASN A 137 0.71 3.89 -19.71
N ALA A 138 0.15 4.29 -18.57
CA ALA A 138 -1.13 5.00 -18.52
C ALA A 138 -1.10 6.31 -19.33
N GLN A 139 -0.03 7.10 -19.18
CA GLN A 139 0.17 8.33 -19.93
C GLN A 139 0.34 8.06 -21.44
N LYS A 140 1.08 7.02 -21.82
CA LYS A 140 1.22 6.59 -23.23
C LYS A 140 -0.11 6.19 -23.85
N MET A 141 -1.00 5.58 -23.06
CA MET A 141 -2.37 5.24 -23.46
C MET A 141 -3.32 6.45 -23.45
N GLY A 142 -2.84 7.66 -23.15
CA GLY A 142 -3.64 8.89 -23.14
C GLY A 142 -4.41 9.16 -21.85
N TYR A 143 -4.23 8.33 -20.82
CA TYR A 143 -4.88 8.56 -19.53
C TYR A 143 -4.21 9.73 -18.79
N LYS A 144 -5.04 10.56 -18.15
CA LYS A 144 -4.62 11.69 -17.33
C LYS A 144 -4.76 11.35 -15.84
N PRO A 145 -4.01 12.01 -14.93
CA PRO A 145 -4.24 11.81 -13.51
C PRO A 145 -5.67 12.24 -13.15
N CYS A 146 -6.35 11.44 -12.34
CA CYS A 146 -7.65 11.83 -11.83
C CYS A 146 -7.51 13.04 -10.89
N GLY A 147 -8.19 14.15 -11.21
CA GLY A 147 -8.09 15.40 -10.44
C GLY A 147 -8.62 15.38 -9.01
N PHE A 148 -9.19 14.25 -8.55
CA PHE A 148 -9.60 14.05 -7.15
C PHE A 148 -8.67 13.12 -6.38
N CYS A 149 -7.87 12.32 -7.08
CA CYS A 149 -7.08 11.24 -6.47
C CYS A 149 -5.57 11.58 -6.45
N TYR A 150 -5.23 12.77 -6.97
CA TYR A 150 -3.90 13.40 -7.00
C TYR A 150 -3.95 14.76 -6.31
#